data_AF-A0A7I9ZEL1-F1
#
_entry.id   AF-A0A7I9ZEL1-F1
#
_cell.length_a   1.000
_cell.length_b   1.000
_cell.length_c   1.000
_cell.angle_alpha   90.00
_cell.angle_beta   90.00
_cell.angle_gamma   90.00
#
_symmetry.space_group_name_H-M   'P 1'
#
loop_
_entity.id
_entity.type
_entity.pdbx_description
1 polymer ?
#
loop_
_entity_poly.entity_id
_entity_poly.type
_entity_poly.pdbx_seq_one_letter_code
_entity_poly.pdbx_strand_id
1 'polypeptide(L)' 'MSGENSPYLEPTEFLDWQHESVRDFVASATRGAVDDTTKAIAIFTAVRDSIWYDPLHRDR' A
#
# COMPACT_ATOMS: atom_id res chain seq x y z
N MET A 1 5.37 -22.26 -4.74
CA MET A 1 6.39 -21.33 -4.23
C MET A 1 6.41 -21.48 -2.72
N SER A 2 7.59 -21.74 -2.17
CA SER A 2 7.85 -22.27 -0.83
C SER A 2 7.42 -21.32 0.29
N GLY A 3 6.90 -21.87 1.40
CA GLY A 3 6.37 -21.13 2.56
C GLY A 3 7.38 -20.32 3.39
N GLU A 4 8.52 -19.93 2.81
CA GLU A 4 9.61 -19.17 3.45
C GLU A 4 9.23 -17.69 3.69
N ASN A 5 8.30 -17.14 2.90
CA ASN A 5 7.89 -15.73 3.02
C ASN A 5 6.75 -15.51 4.01
N SER A 6 6.18 -16.57 4.59
CA SER A 6 5.02 -16.49 5.50
C SER A 6 5.17 -15.42 6.59
N PRO A 7 6.30 -15.34 7.35
CA PRO A 7 6.43 -14.34 8.41
C PRO A 7 6.42 -12.89 7.91
N TYR A 8 6.77 -12.65 6.64
CA TYR A 8 6.77 -11.31 6.06
C TYR A 8 5.42 -10.90 5.46
N LEU A 9 4.47 -11.84 5.37
CA LEU A 9 3.12 -11.60 4.88
C LEU A 9 2.09 -11.48 6.00
N GLU A 10 2.50 -11.76 7.24
CA GLU A 10 1.63 -11.58 8.40
C GLU A 10 1.38 -10.09 8.69
N PRO A 11 0.14 -9.73 9.06
CA PRO A 11 -0.15 -8.40 9.57
C PRO A 11 0.74 -8.03 10.76
N THR A 12 1.11 -6.75 10.86
CA THR A 12 1.84 -6.22 12.01
C THR A 12 1.05 -5.11 12.67
N GLU A 13 1.29 -4.90 13.97
CA GLU A 13 0.68 -3.80 14.73
C GLU A 13 1.20 -2.42 14.34
N PHE A 14 2.34 -2.34 13.64
CA PHE A 14 2.97 -1.09 13.23
C PHE A 14 2.36 -0.47 11.97
N LEU A 15 1.60 -1.25 11.20
CA LEU A 15 1.00 -0.81 9.96
C LEU A 15 -0.51 -0.68 10.15
N ASP A 16 -1.05 0.53 9.98
CA ASP A 16 -2.48 0.81 10.05
C ASP A 16 -3.25 0.34 8.79
N TRP A 17 -2.97 -0.87 8.32
CA TRP A 17 -3.52 -1.41 7.06
C TRP A 17 -5.06 -1.55 7.08
N GLN A 18 -5.67 -1.61 8.26
CA GLN A 18 -7.12 -1.67 8.43
C GLN A 18 -7.81 -0.30 8.41
N HIS A 19 -7.03 0.80 8.50
CA HIS A 19 -7.60 2.14 8.52
C HIS A 19 -8.39 2.39 7.22
N GLU A 20 -9.58 2.97 7.34
CA GLU A 20 -10.54 3.13 6.23
C GLU A 20 -9.90 3.82 5.02
N SER A 21 -9.18 4.93 5.25
CA SER A 21 -8.48 5.65 4.19
C SER A 21 -7.42 4.81 3.46
N VAL A 22 -6.72 3.91 4.16
CA VAL A 22 -5.74 3.00 3.55
C VAL A 22 -6.45 1.95 2.69
N ARG A 23 -7.54 1.38 3.19
CA ARG A 23 -8.33 0.39 2.45
C ARG A 23 -8.95 0.98 1.19
N ASP A 24 -9.50 2.19 1.28
CA ASP A 24 -10.09 2.90 0.13
C ASP A 24 -9.04 3.26 -0.91
N PHE A 25 -7.88 3.74 -0.46
CA PHE A 25 -6.75 4.03 -1.34
C PHE A 25 -6.29 2.77 -2.09
N VAL A 26 -6.08 1.66 -1.38
CA VAL A 26 -5.64 0.39 -1.98
C VAL A 26 -6.71 -0.17 -2.93
N ALA A 27 -7.99 -0.12 -2.56
CA ALA A 27 -9.08 -0.58 -3.41
C ALA A 27 -9.18 0.24 -4.71
N SER A 28 -8.94 1.55 -4.63
CA SER A 28 -8.87 2.42 -5.80
C SER A 28 -7.66 2.10 -6.68
N ALA A 29 -6.47 2.03 -6.07
CA ALA A 29 -5.20 1.80 -6.78
C ALA A 29 -5.14 0.44 -7.48
N THR A 30 -5.78 -0.59 -6.93
CA THR A 30 -5.74 -1.97 -7.46
C THR A 30 -6.94 -2.32 -8.34
N ARG A 31 -7.82 -1.37 -8.64
CA ARG A 31 -9.03 -1.62 -9.44
C ARG A 31 -8.67 -2.20 -10.81
N GLY A 32 -9.14 -3.41 -11.09
CA GLY A 32 -8.89 -4.11 -12.35
C GLY A 32 -7.57 -4.91 -12.42
N ALA A 33 -6.74 -4.88 -11.37
CA ALA A 33 -5.57 -5.74 -11.27
C ALA A 33 -6.00 -7.20 -11.01
N VAL A 34 -5.43 -8.14 -11.77
CA VAL A 34 -5.88 -9.55 -11.79
C VAL A 34 -5.01 -10.50 -10.97
N ASP A 35 -3.78 -10.10 -10.67
CA ASP A 35 -2.82 -10.90 -9.91
C ASP A 35 -2.07 -10.02 -8.90
N ASP A 36 -1.39 -10.67 -7.95
CA ASP A 36 -0.75 -9.99 -6.82
C ASP A 36 0.48 -9.17 -7.23
N THR A 37 1.16 -9.53 -8.32
CA THR A 37 2.28 -8.74 -8.85
C THR A 37 1.76 -7.43 -9.45
N THR A 38 0.68 -7.51 -10.25
CA THR A 38 0.03 -6.34 -10.84
C THR A 38 -0.52 -5.41 -9.75
N LYS A 39 -1.11 -5.95 -8.68
CA LYS A 39 -1.56 -5.16 -7.51
C LYS A 39 -0.39 -4.43 -6.83
N ALA A 40 0.72 -5.13 -6.59
CA ALA A 40 1.89 -4.54 -5.93
C ALA A 40 2.47 -3.38 -6.74
N ILE A 41 2.61 -3.53 -8.06
CA ILE A 41 3.07 -2.48 -8.97
C ILE A 41 2.13 -1.27 -8.93
N ALA A 42 0.81 -1.51 -8.93
CA ALA A 42 -0.19 -0.45 -8.93
C ALA A 42 -0.17 0.35 -7.62
N ILE A 43 -0.12 -0.32 -6.47
CA ILE A 43 -0.01 0.31 -5.15
C ILE A 43 1.27 1.15 -5.06
N PHE A 44 2.42 0.57 -5.44
CA PHE A 44 3.70 1.29 -5.42
C PHE A 44 3.64 2.57 -6.27
N THR A 45 3.12 2.46 -7.48
CA THR A 45 2.98 3.60 -8.40
C THR A 45 2.05 4.68 -7.82
N ALA A 46 0.90 4.29 -7.28
CA ALA A 46 -0.06 5.22 -6.69
C ALA A 46 0.53 5.99 -5.50
N VAL A 47 1.25 5.30 -4.60
CA VAL A 47 1.94 5.92 -3.46
C VAL A 47 2.99 6.90 -3.95
N ARG A 48 3.88 6.47 -4.85
CA ARG A 48 4.96 7.31 -5.41
C ARG A 48 4.43 8.60 -6.02
N ASP A 49 3.31 8.53 -6.72
CA ASP A 49 2.78 9.65 -7.49
C ASP A 49 1.89 10.58 -6.63
N SER A 50 1.28 10.06 -5.55
CA SER A 50 0.23 10.78 -4.80
C SER A 50 0.63 11.18 -3.38
N ILE A 51 1.60 10.50 -2.76
CA ILE A 51 1.97 10.71 -1.36
C ILE A 51 3.38 11.29 -1.30
N TRP A 52 3.44 12.58 -0.99
CA TRP A 52 4.69 13.31 -0.82
C TRP A 52 4.97 13.45 0.66
N TYR A 53 6.17 13.05 1.08
CA TYR A 53 6.66 13.42 2.39
C TYR A 53 6.90 14.92 2.40
N ASP A 54 6.18 15.66 3.24
CA ASP A 54 6.50 17.06 3.54
C ASP A 54 7.40 17.11 4.79
N PRO A 55 8.73 17.22 4.62
CA PRO A 55 9.66 17.27 5.74
C PRO A 55 9.52 18.53 6.61
N LEU A 56 8.85 19.58 6.13
CA LEU A 56 8.88 20.91 6.75
C LEU A 56 7.52 21.44 7.20
N HIS A 57 6.42 20.70 6.97
CA HIS A 57 5.04 21.07 7.37
C HIS A 57 4.81 22.58 7.29
N ARG A 58 5.03 23.16 6.11
CA ARG A 58 4.65 24.56 5.91
C ARG A 58 3.17 24.57 5.57
N ASP A 59 2.35 24.87 6.58
CA ASP A 59 0.94 25.18 6.40
C ASP A 59 0.77 26.06 5.16
N ARG A 60 0.09 25.54 4.14
CA ARG A 60 -0.32 26.27 2.94
C ARG A 60 -1.79 26.63 3.05
#